data_AF-U6K4M8-F1
#
_entry.id   AF-U6K4M8-F1
#
_cell.length_a   1.000
_cell.length_b   1.000
_cell.length_c   1.000
_cell.angle_alpha   90.00
_cell.angle_beta   90.00
_cell.angle_gamma   90.00
#
_symmetry.space_group_name_H-M   'P 1'
#
loop_
_entity.id
_entity.type
_entity.pdbx_description
1 polymer ?
#
loop_
_entity_poly.entity_id
_entity_poly.type
_entity_poly.pdbx_seq_one_letter_code
_entity_poly.pdbx_strand_id
1 'polypeptide(L)'
;MQALRYAPKKTHPSLLSLAGLLLLAAKKKNKIKLLLQQLDEELLHENPTLQDLHALYNSLFLDDPLSGIKKEEKPWRWIDRMKPETLLALLETAAKLQGKPQQFNEILKGASQCS
;
A
#
# COMPACT_ATOMS: atom_id res chain seq x y z
N MET A 1 35.19 -30.89 29.05
CA MET A 1 34.28 -29.72 29.10
C MET A 1 33.84 -29.32 27.69
N GLN A 2 32.77 -29.89 27.14
CA GLN A 2 32.27 -29.54 25.79
C GLN A 2 30.77 -29.15 25.74
N ALA A 3 30.04 -29.24 26.86
CA ALA A 3 28.59 -28.99 26.92
C ALA A 3 28.18 -27.50 26.90
N LEU A 4 29.10 -26.56 27.13
CA LEU A 4 28.80 -25.12 27.22
C LEU A 4 28.65 -24.42 25.85
N ARG A 5 29.02 -25.08 24.74
CA ARG A 5 28.92 -24.48 23.39
C ARG A 5 27.48 -24.36 22.88
N TYR A 6 26.56 -25.13 23.44
CA TYR A 6 25.14 -25.16 23.06
C TYR A 6 24.22 -24.53 24.11
N ALA A 7 24.77 -23.89 25.15
CA ALA A 7 23.95 -23.15 26.09
C ALA A 7 23.23 -22.01 25.33
N PRO A 8 21.91 -21.85 25.49
CA PRO A 8 21.15 -20.80 24.81
C PRO A 8 21.73 -19.44 25.24
N LYS A 9 22.47 -18.81 24.32
CA LYS A 9 22.97 -17.46 24.53
C LYS A 9 21.77 -16.55 24.63
N LYS A 10 21.82 -15.55 25.52
CA LYS A 10 20.80 -14.49 25.57
C LYS A 10 20.70 -13.87 24.18
N THR A 11 19.60 -14.11 23.49
CA THR A 11 19.35 -13.57 22.15
C THR A 11 19.31 -12.05 22.25
N HIS A 12 20.08 -11.38 21.41
CA HIS A 12 20.10 -9.92 21.40
C HIS A 12 18.67 -9.39 21.15
N PRO A 13 18.17 -8.38 21.88
CA PRO A 13 16.78 -7.92 21.76
C PRO A 13 16.40 -7.52 20.34
N SER A 14 17.33 -6.96 19.55
CA SER A 14 17.08 -6.63 18.14
C SER A 14 16.78 -7.85 17.26
N LEU A 15 17.37 -9.02 17.55
CA LEU A 15 17.09 -10.27 16.82
C LEU A 15 15.71 -10.82 17.18
N LEU A 16 15.26 -10.65 18.42
CA LEU A 16 13.90 -10.99 18.84
C LEU A 16 12.87 -10.08 18.14
N SER A 17 13.15 -8.77 18.09
CA SER A 17 12.31 -7.81 17.35
C SER A 17 12.26 -8.14 15.86
N LEU A 18 13.40 -8.44 15.24
CA LEU A 18 13.50 -8.85 13.84
C LEU A 18 12.68 -10.12 13.58
N ALA A 19 12.84 -11.15 14.41
CA ALA A 19 12.08 -12.40 14.28
C ALA A 19 10.55 -12.16 14.40
N GLY A 20 10.14 -11.27 15.31
CA GLY A 20 8.74 -10.85 15.44
C GLY A 20 8.21 -10.15 14.19
N LEU A 21 9.00 -9.25 13.60
CA LEU A 21 8.65 -8.53 12.37
C LEU A 21 8.57 -9.49 11.17
N LEU A 22 9.50 -10.42 11.04
CA LEU A 22 9.49 -11.45 9.99
C LEU A 22 8.26 -12.36 10.12
N LEU A 23 7.93 -12.77 11.35
CA LEU A 23 6.71 -13.55 11.61
C LEU A 23 5.45 -12.78 11.25
N LEU A 24 5.40 -11.47 11.56
CA LEU A 24 4.28 -10.61 11.18
C LEU A 24 4.17 -10.47 9.66
N ALA A 25 5.28 -10.31 8.95
CA ALA A 25 5.33 -10.25 7.49
C ALA A 25 4.84 -11.57 6.88
N ALA A 26 5.25 -12.72 7.41
CA ALA A 26 4.76 -14.03 6.99
C ALA A 26 3.24 -14.18 7.20
N LYS A 27 2.72 -13.76 8.36
CA LYS A 27 1.26 -13.76 8.63
C LYS A 27 0.49 -12.83 7.71
N LYS A 28 1.09 -11.73 7.28
CA LYS A 28 0.48 -10.72 6.40
C LYS A 28 0.81 -10.93 4.92
N LYS A 29 1.51 -12.01 4.54
CA LYS A 29 1.96 -12.29 3.17
C LYS A 29 0.88 -12.02 2.12
N ASN A 30 -0.31 -12.58 2.29
CA ASN A 30 -1.40 -12.45 1.32
C ASN A 30 -1.91 -11.01 1.20
N LYS A 31 -1.92 -10.24 2.30
CA LYS A 31 -2.31 -8.83 2.27
C LYS A 31 -1.25 -7.97 1.57
N ILE A 32 0.02 -8.25 1.81
CA ILE A 32 1.13 -7.56 1.14
C ILE A 32 1.11 -7.88 -0.36
N LYS A 33 0.87 -9.16 -0.71
CA LYS A 33 0.70 -9.61 -2.09
C LYS A 33 -0.45 -8.88 -2.77
N LEU A 34 -1.64 -8.86 -2.18
CA LEU A 34 -2.80 -8.15 -2.73
C LEU A 34 -2.53 -6.65 -2.91
N LEU A 35 -1.84 -6.01 -1.96
CA LEU A 35 -1.45 -4.61 -2.08
C LEU A 35 -0.53 -4.41 -3.28
N LEU A 36 0.55 -5.19 -3.40
CA LEU A 36 1.47 -5.14 -4.54
C LEU A 36 0.74 -5.41 -5.86
N GLN A 37 -0.25 -6.31 -5.88
CA GLN A 37 -1.07 -6.59 -7.04
C GLN A 37 -2.00 -5.45 -7.45
N GLN A 38 -2.39 -4.59 -6.51
CA GLN A 38 -3.22 -3.41 -6.77
C GLN A 38 -2.39 -2.23 -7.30
N LEU A 39 -1.08 -2.17 -7.02
CA LEU A 39 -0.21 -1.08 -7.47
C LEU A 39 0.02 -1.14 -8.98
N ASP A 40 0.02 0.02 -9.63
CA ASP A 40 0.45 0.12 -11.02
C ASP A 40 1.97 -0.03 -11.14
N GLU A 41 2.44 -0.52 -12.28
CA GLU A 41 3.87 -0.75 -12.57
C GLU A 41 4.64 0.58 -12.52
N GLU A 42 4.05 1.66 -13.05
CA GLU A 42 4.61 3.01 -12.98
C GLU A 42 4.66 3.54 -11.54
N LEU A 43 3.61 3.34 -10.74
CA LEU A 43 3.56 3.82 -9.35
C LEU A 43 4.54 3.05 -8.45
N LEU A 44 4.75 1.77 -8.73
CA LEU A 44 5.81 0.97 -8.12
C LEU A 44 7.20 1.50 -8.53
N HIS A 45 7.38 1.94 -9.77
CA HIS A 45 8.65 2.47 -10.26
C HIS A 45 8.96 3.89 -9.76
N GLU A 46 7.94 4.70 -9.49
CA GLU A 46 8.12 6.07 -8.99
C GLU A 46 8.35 6.14 -7.47
N ASN A 47 7.86 5.15 -6.71
CA ASN A 47 7.90 5.21 -5.25
C ASN A 47 8.97 4.28 -4.64
N PRO A 48 10.07 4.82 -4.07
CA PRO A 48 11.15 4.00 -3.52
C PRO A 48 10.71 3.10 -2.36
N THR A 49 9.72 3.55 -1.57
CA THR A 49 9.20 2.77 -0.44
C THR A 49 8.48 1.50 -0.91
N LEU A 50 7.79 1.58 -2.05
CA LEU A 50 7.09 0.44 -2.63
C LEU A 50 8.06 -0.52 -3.31
N GLN A 51 9.16 -0.01 -3.86
CA GLN A 51 10.27 -0.83 -4.36
C GLN A 51 10.93 -1.61 -3.22
N ASP A 52 11.20 -0.96 -2.09
CA ASP A 52 11.76 -1.62 -0.90
C ASP A 52 10.81 -2.71 -0.38
N LEU A 53 9.50 -2.43 -0.36
CA LEU A 53 8.49 -3.41 0.03
C LEU A 53 8.45 -4.61 -0.92
N HIS A 54 8.54 -4.36 -2.23
CA HIS A 54 8.57 -5.40 -3.26
C HIS A 54 9.85 -6.25 -3.17
N ALA A 55 11.00 -5.60 -2.99
CA ALA A 55 12.28 -6.28 -2.78
C ALA A 55 12.27 -7.12 -1.50
N LEU A 56 11.73 -6.58 -0.40
CA LEU A 56 11.55 -7.30 0.84
C LEU A 56 10.67 -8.53 0.65
N TYR A 57 9.54 -8.40 -0.06
CA TYR A 57 8.66 -9.52 -0.37
C TYR A 57 9.40 -10.64 -1.11
N ASN A 58 10.13 -10.29 -2.18
CA ASN A 58 10.87 -11.26 -2.99
C ASN A 58 12.04 -11.90 -2.23
N SER A 59 12.62 -11.21 -1.25
CA SER A 59 13.63 -11.80 -0.37
C SER A 59 13.07 -12.82 0.63
N LEU A 60 11.80 -12.68 1.00
CA LEU A 60 11.15 -13.50 2.03
C LEU A 60 10.34 -14.66 1.46
N PHE A 61 9.88 -14.54 0.22
CA PHE A 61 8.97 -15.48 -0.41
C PHE A 61 9.42 -15.85 -1.82
N LEU A 62 9.19 -17.10 -2.21
CA LEU A 62 9.63 -17.64 -3.50
C LEU A 62 8.63 -17.38 -4.65
N ASP A 63 7.43 -16.89 -4.34
CA ASP A 63 6.43 -16.55 -5.34
C ASP A 63 6.55 -15.08 -5.77
N ASP A 64 6.36 -14.83 -7.06
CA ASP A 64 6.28 -13.48 -7.59
C ASP A 64 4.94 -12.85 -7.19
N PRO A 65 4.95 -11.74 -6.42
CA PRO A 65 3.73 -11.06 -6.00
C PRO A 65 2.95 -10.51 -7.19
N LEU A 66 3.60 -10.18 -8.31
CA LEU A 66 3.00 -9.59 -9.50
C LEU A 66 2.54 -10.62 -10.54
N SER A 67 2.87 -11.91 -10.33
CA SER A 67 2.44 -12.98 -11.21
C SER A 67 0.90 -13.10 -11.26
N GLY A 68 0.36 -13.14 -12.48
CA GLY A 68 -1.08 -13.30 -12.71
C GLY A 68 -1.90 -12.01 -12.73
N ILE A 69 -1.28 -10.83 -12.58
CA ILE A 69 -1.96 -9.56 -12.84
C ILE A 69 -2.09 -9.43 -14.37
N LYS A 70 -3.32 -9.56 -14.90
CA LYS A 70 -3.61 -9.08 -16.25
C LYS A 70 -3.37 -7.57 -16.24
N LYS A 71 -2.68 -7.03 -17.26
CA LYS A 71 -2.61 -5.59 -17.55
C LYS A 71 -3.98 -5.04 -17.95
N GLU A 72 -5.00 -5.27 -17.13
CA GLU A 72 -6.28 -4.59 -17.24
C GLU A 72 -6.10 -3.21 -16.63
N GLU A 73 -6.51 -2.19 -17.38
CA GLU A 73 -6.49 -0.78 -16.98
C GLU A 73 -7.05 -0.64 -15.56
N LYS A 74 -6.17 -0.36 -14.60
CA LYS A 74 -6.58 -0.32 -13.20
C LYS A 74 -7.46 0.92 -12.98
N PRO A 75 -8.66 0.76 -12.41
CA PRO A 75 -9.67 1.80 -12.27
C PRO A 75 -9.32 2.76 -11.13
N TRP A 76 -8.06 3.17 -10.97
CA TRP A 76 -7.64 4.25 -10.06
C TRP A 76 -6.95 5.37 -10.84
N ARG A 77 -6.56 5.11 -12.09
CA ARG A 77 -5.98 6.07 -13.05
C ARG A 77 -6.98 6.92 -13.83
N TRP A 78 -8.28 6.77 -13.60
CA TRP A 78 -9.31 7.63 -14.23
C TRP A 78 -9.08 9.11 -13.88
N ILE A 79 -8.37 9.39 -12.79
CA ILE A 79 -8.13 10.75 -12.31
C ILE A 79 -6.94 11.42 -13.02
N ASP A 80 -5.93 10.65 -13.46
CA ASP A 80 -4.67 11.19 -14.03
C ASP A 80 -4.85 11.91 -15.37
N ARG A 81 -5.95 11.64 -16.08
CA ARG A 81 -6.34 12.35 -17.31
C ARG A 81 -7.70 13.04 -17.20
N MET A 82 -8.32 13.03 -16.02
CA MET A 82 -9.58 13.72 -15.83
C MET A 82 -9.33 15.21 -15.73
N LYS A 83 -10.11 15.97 -16.48
CA LYS A 83 -10.13 17.41 -16.28
C LYS A 83 -10.65 17.70 -14.88
N PRO A 84 -10.11 18.71 -14.17
CA PRO A 84 -10.53 19.05 -12.82
C PRO A 84 -12.05 19.21 -12.66
N GLU A 85 -12.73 19.70 -13.70
CA GLU A 85 -14.19 19.88 -13.72
C GLU A 85 -14.93 18.54 -13.69
N THR A 86 -14.36 17.50 -14.29
CA THR A 86 -14.94 16.14 -14.29
C THR A 86 -14.79 15.49 -12.92
N LEU A 87 -13.64 15.70 -12.26
CA LEU A 87 -13.39 15.23 -10.91
C LEU A 87 -14.35 15.90 -9.92
N LEU A 88 -14.54 17.22 -10.02
CA LEU A 88 -15.50 17.97 -9.23
C LEU A 88 -16.93 17.49 -9.44
N ALA A 89 -17.34 17.26 -10.69
CA ALA A 89 -18.67 16.74 -10.99
C ALA A 89 -18.90 15.34 -10.39
N LEU A 90 -17.91 14.46 -10.42
CA LEU A 90 -18.01 13.12 -9.82
C LEU A 90 -18.10 13.19 -8.29
N LEU A 91 -17.32 14.06 -7.65
CA LEU A 91 -17.41 14.30 -6.20
C LEU A 91 -18.79 14.84 -5.81
N GLU A 92 -19.33 15.79 -6.58
CA GLU A 92 -20.68 16.31 -6.37
C GLU A 92 -21.74 15.21 -6.49
N THR A 93 -21.62 14.36 -7.51
CA THR A 93 -22.55 13.26 -7.78
C THR A 93 -22.49 12.20 -6.68
N ALA A 94 -21.29 11.85 -6.21
CA ALA A 94 -21.08 10.92 -5.11
C ALA A 94 -21.67 11.46 -3.79
N ALA A 95 -21.47 12.75 -3.49
CA ALA A 95 -22.03 13.39 -2.30
C ALA A 95 -23.56 13.42 -2.33
N LYS A 96 -24.18 13.63 -3.50
CA LYS A 96 -25.63 13.54 -3.70
C LYS A 96 -26.15 12.12 -3.47
N LEU A 97 -25.48 11.10 -4.01
CA LEU A 97 -25.85 9.70 -3.83
C LEU A 97 -25.76 9.25 -2.36
N GLN A 98 -24.82 9.81 -1.60
CA GLN A 98 -24.68 9.56 -0.16
C GLN A 98 -25.64 10.39 0.71
N GLY A 99 -26.48 11.23 0.11
CA GLY A 99 -27.41 12.11 0.83
C GLY A 99 -26.73 13.23 1.62
N LYS A 100 -25.47 13.56 1.29
CA LYS A 100 -24.65 14.59 1.97
C LYS A 100 -24.14 15.67 1.01
N PRO A 101 -25.00 16.32 0.20
CA PRO A 101 -24.56 17.34 -0.75
C PRO A 101 -23.98 18.59 -0.07
N GLN A 102 -24.34 18.85 1.19
CA GLN A 102 -23.86 20.01 1.95
C GLN A 102 -22.37 19.91 2.28
N GLN A 103 -21.86 18.72 2.56
CA GLN A 103 -20.43 18.50 2.86
C GLN A 103 -19.54 18.83 1.65
N PHE A 104 -20.01 18.53 0.44
CA PHE A 104 -19.30 18.90 -0.78
C PHE A 104 -19.20 20.42 -0.95
N ASN A 105 -20.28 21.15 -0.68
CA ASN A 105 -20.29 22.61 -0.76
C ASN A 105 -19.39 23.28 0.30
N GLU A 106 -19.30 22.69 1.50
CA GLU A 106 -18.39 23.16 2.55
C GLU A 106 -16.92 22.96 2.16
N ILE A 107 -16.59 21.78 1.61
CA ILE A 107 -15.24 21.46 1.10
C ILE A 107 -14.87 22.39 -0.06
N LEU A 108 -15.79 22.63 -1.00
CA LEU A 108 -15.58 23.57 -2.11
C LEU A 108 -15.33 25.00 -1.62
N LYS A 109 -16.12 25.47 -0.64
CA LYS A 109 -15.93 26.80 -0.05
C LYS A 109 -14.57 26.91 0.64
N GLY A 110 -14.18 25.91 1.43
CA GLY A 110 -12.88 25.86 2.08
C GLY A 110 -11.72 25.89 1.07
N ALA A 111 -11.82 25.10 -0.02
CA ALA A 111 -10.82 25.09 -1.08
C ALA A 111 -10.71 26.44 -1.82
N SER A 112 -11.83 27.13 -2.04
CA SER A 112 -11.84 28.46 -2.70
C SER A 112 -11.27 29.59 -1.85
N GLN A 113 -11.14 29.38 -0.54
CA GLN A 113 -10.60 30.36 0.42
C GLN A 113 -9.11 30.14 0.73
N CYS A 114 -8.51 29.05 0.25
CA CYS A 114 -7.07 28.82 0.27
C CYS A 114 -6.41 29.46 -0.96
N SER A 115 -6.41 30.79 -1.01
CA SER A 115 -5.61 31.61 -1.94
C SER A 115 -4.38 32.15 -1.23
#